data_AF-A0A916B6P5-F1
#
_entry.id   AF-A0A916B6P5-F1
#
_cell.length_a   1.000
_cell.length_b   1.000
_cell.length_c   1.000
_cell.angle_alpha   90.00
_cell.angle_beta   90.00
_cell.angle_gamma   90.00
#
_symmetry.space_group_name_H-M   'P 1'
#
loop_
_entity.id
_entity.type
_entity.pdbx_description
1 polymer ?
#
loop_
_entity_poly.entity_id
_entity_poly.type
_entity_poly.pdbx_seq_one_letter_code
_entity_poly.pdbx_strand_id
1 'polypeptide(L)' 'FIKPTKEFSIMITESKVYTCRKCQSNDLVKNGINASGSSQYHCKTCGAYGVLELKERSTEEKKEL' A
#
# COMPACT_ATOMS: atom_id res chain seq x y z
N PHE A 1 -0.26 -25.72 42.04
CA PHE A 1 0.36 -24.48 41.54
C PHE A 1 0.26 -24.44 40.02
N ILE A 2 -0.78 -23.79 39.50
CA ILE A 2 -0.99 -23.62 38.05
C ILE A 2 -0.26 -22.33 37.65
N LYS A 3 0.77 -22.45 36.80
CA LYS A 3 1.55 -21.29 36.33
C LYS A 3 0.71 -20.50 35.32
N PRO A 4 0.72 -19.15 35.36
CA PRO A 4 0.00 -18.36 34.37
C PRO A 4 0.61 -18.58 32.98
N THR A 5 -0.22 -18.97 32.03
CA THR A 5 0.13 -19.05 30.61
C THR A 5 0.43 -17.65 30.11
N LYS A 6 1.62 -17.44 29.53
CA LYS A 6 2.02 -16.14 28.95
C LYS A 6 0.97 -15.70 27.92
N GLU A 7 0.36 -14.55 28.19
CA GLU A 7 -0.56 -13.86 27.29
C GLU A 7 0.19 -13.49 25.99
N PHE A 8 -0.08 -14.20 24.89
CA PHE A 8 0.52 -13.90 23.59
C PHE A 8 -0.32 -12.80 22.93
N SER A 9 0.09 -11.55 23.09
CA SER A 9 -0.52 -10.41 22.40
C SER A 9 -0.25 -10.54 20.89
N ILE A 10 -1.28 -10.77 20.09
CA ILE A 10 -1.14 -10.87 18.63
C ILE A 10 -0.98 -9.46 18.06
N MET A 11 0.21 -9.13 17.55
CA MET A 11 0.41 -7.93 16.73
C MET A 11 0.00 -8.23 15.29
N ILE A 12 -1.15 -7.72 14.88
CA ILE A 12 -1.60 -7.78 13.48
C ILE A 12 -1.09 -6.52 12.78
N THR A 13 -0.36 -6.66 11.68
CA THR A 13 0.13 -5.54 10.86
C THR A 13 -0.48 -5.64 9.46
N GLU A 14 -1.14 -4.57 9.02
CA GLU A 14 -1.65 -4.46 7.64
C GLU A 14 -0.54 -3.93 6.73
N SER A 15 -0.34 -4.57 5.57
CA SER A 15 0.60 -4.11 4.54
C SER A 15 -0.09 -4.04 3.19
N LYS A 16 0.14 -2.94 2.47
CA LYS A 16 -0.44 -2.71 1.14
C LYS A 16 0.54 -3.15 0.07
N VAL A 17 0.18 -4.19 -0.69
CA VAL A 17 0.99 -4.69 -1.82
C VAL A 17 0.58 -3.95 -3.09
N TYR A 18 1.57 -3.41 -3.80
CA TYR A 18 1.35 -2.71 -5.07
C TYR A 18 1.82 -3.56 -6.24
N THR A 19 1.04 -3.59 -7.32
CA THR A 19 1.39 -4.27 -8.57
C THR A 19 1.30 -3.32 -9.75
N CYS A 20 2.09 -3.59 -10.78
CA CYS A 20 2.08 -2.82 -12.00
C CYS A 20 0.70 -2.84 -12.64
N ARG A 21 0.13 -1.69 -12.93
CA ARG A 21 -1.20 -1.62 -13.56
C ARG A 21 -1.22 -2.19 -14.98
N LYS A 22 -0.07 -2.22 -15.67
CA LYS A 22 0.03 -2.76 -17.03
C LYS A 22 0.25 -4.27 -17.09
N CYS A 23 1.19 -4.79 -16.32
CA CYS A 23 1.61 -6.20 -16.41
C CYS A 23 1.39 -7.01 -15.13
N GLN A 24 0.79 -6.41 -14.10
CA GLN A 24 0.55 -7.01 -12.78
C GLN A 24 1.79 -7.54 -12.04
N SER A 25 3.00 -7.26 -12.54
CA SER A 25 4.24 -7.58 -11.85
C SER A 25 4.38 -6.77 -10.56
N ASN A 26 4.97 -7.40 -9.55
CA ASN A 26 5.32 -6.81 -8.26
C ASN A 26 6.71 -6.14 -8.27
N ASP A 27 7.44 -6.18 -9.39
CA ASP A 27 8.76 -5.58 -9.52
C ASP A 27 8.66 -4.07 -9.80
N LEU A 28 8.26 -3.34 -8.77
CA LEU A 28 8.07 -1.88 -8.78
C LEU A 28 9.15 -1.18 -7.95
N VAL A 29 9.75 -0.14 -8.52
CA VAL A 29 10.70 0.75 -7.84
C VAL A 29 10.07 2.12 -7.65
N LYS A 30 10.16 2.69 -6.45
CA LYS A 30 9.68 4.05 -6.18
C LYS A 30 10.49 5.06 -6.99
N ASN A 31 9.81 5.85 -7.82
CA ASN A 31 10.39 6.82 -8.77
C ASN A 31 10.12 8.26 -8.31
N GLY A 32 10.43 8.57 -7.05
CA GLY A 32 10.20 9.89 -6.48
C GLY A 32 8.72 10.27 -6.37
N ILE A 33 8.46 11.58 -6.37
CA ILE A 33 7.13 12.18 -6.19
C ILE A 33 6.89 13.12 -7.37
N ASN A 34 5.67 13.13 -7.92
CA ASN A 34 5.29 14.08 -8.97
C ASN A 34 5.03 15.49 -8.38
N ALA A 35 4.86 16.49 -9.25
CA ALA A 35 4.54 17.86 -8.82
C ALA A 35 3.25 17.98 -7.98
N SER A 36 2.33 17.01 -8.13
CA SER A 36 1.08 16.94 -7.38
C SER A 36 1.20 16.22 -6.02
N GLY A 37 2.40 15.80 -5.63
CA GLY A 37 2.66 15.14 -4.34
C GLY A 37 2.37 13.64 -4.32
N SER A 38 2.11 12.99 -5.47
CA SER A 38 1.87 11.55 -5.55
C SER A 38 3.16 10.77 -5.79
N SER A 39 3.35 9.68 -5.04
CA SER A 39 4.51 8.79 -5.21
C SER A 39 4.45 8.08 -6.56
N GLN A 40 5.49 8.18 -7.37
CA GLN A 40 5.58 7.47 -8.64
C GLN A 40 6.29 6.12 -8.48
N TYR A 41 6.08 5.21 -9.42
CA TYR A 41 6.85 3.99 -9.58
C TYR A 41 7.33 3.80 -11.01
N HIS A 42 8.39 2.99 -11.13
CA HIS A 42 8.88 2.40 -12.35
C HIS A 42 8.81 0.87 -12.24
N CYS A 43 8.16 0.20 -13.18
CA CYS A 43 8.10 -1.26 -13.23
C CYS A 43 9.28 -1.80 -14.03
N LYS A 44 10.14 -2.62 -13.41
CA LYS A 44 11.31 -3.17 -14.13
C LYS A 44 10.94 -4.24 -15.15
N THR A 45 9.80 -4.90 -14.97
CA THR A 45 9.36 -6.00 -15.85
C THR A 45 8.87 -5.50 -17.21
N CYS A 46 8.13 -4.39 -17.25
CA CYS A 46 7.59 -3.85 -18.51
C CYS A 46 8.05 -2.43 -18.85
N GLY A 47 8.88 -1.79 -18.00
CA GLY A 47 9.35 -0.42 -18.20
C GLY A 47 8.30 0.66 -17.99
N ALA A 48 7.11 0.31 -17.48
CA ALA A 48 6.03 1.28 -17.30
C ALA A 48 6.28 2.19 -16.09
N TYR A 49 5.87 3.46 -16.22
CA TYR A 49 5.83 4.42 -15.12
C TYR A 49 4.38 4.66 -14.70
N GLY A 50 4.17 4.90 -13.41
CA GLY A 50 2.84 5.17 -12.87
C GLY A 50 2.89 5.78 -11.48
N VAL A 51 1.72 5.96 -10.87
CA VAL A 51 1.56 6.47 -9.50
C VAL A 51 1.21 5.30 -8.57
N LEU A 52 1.94 5.16 -7.45
CA LEU A 52 1.74 4.12 -6.41
C LEU A 52 0.45 4.39 -5.63
N GLU A 53 0.37 5.59 -5.06
CA GLU A 53 -0.81 6.06 -4.33
C GLU A 53 -1.47 7.15 -5.14
N LEU A 54 -2.56 6.79 -5.82
CA LEU A 54 -3.58 7.77 -6.11
C LEU A 54 -4.06 8.27 -4.75
N LYS A 55 -3.95 9.57 -4.50
CA LYS A 55 -4.73 10.20 -3.44
C LYS A 55 -6.18 9.90 -3.77
N GLU A 56 -6.74 8.88 -3.16
CA GLU A 56 -8.18 8.76 -3.07
C GLU A 56 -8.61 10.05 -2.38
N ARG A 57 -9.31 10.90 -3.13
CA ARG A 57 -10.00 12.04 -2.52
C ARG A 57 -10.87 11.38 -1.46
N SER A 58 -10.57 11.57 -0.17
CA SER A 58 -11.41 11.06 0.91
C SER A 58 -12.83 11.54 0.62
N THR A 59 -13.65 10.68 0.00
CA THR A 59 -15.09 10.83 -0.01
C THR A 59 -15.49 10.41 1.38
N GLU A 60 -15.39 11.37 2.28
CA GLU A 60 -16.02 11.36 3.59
C GLU A 60 -17.54 11.39 3.37
N GLU A 61 -18.08 10.28 2.88
CA GLU A 61 -19.51 10.01 2.79
C GLU A 61 -19.77 8.60 3.34
N LYS A 62 -19.28 8.34 4.56
CA LYS A 62 -20.02 7.53 5.52
C LYS A 62 -20.69 8.46 6.51
N LYS A 63 -21.69 9.20 6.02
CA LYS A 63 -22.73 9.72 6.90
C LYS A 63 -23.75 8.59 7.04
N GLU A 64 -23.59 7.82 8.11
CA GLU A 64 -24.62 6.91 8.61
C GLU A 64 -25.95 7.68 8.67
N LEU A 65 -26.99 7.17 8.00
CA LEU A 65 -28.38 7.59 8.10
C LEU A 65 -29.26 6.33 8.12
#